data_AF-A0A535QMQ1-F1
#
_entry.id   AF-A0A535QMQ1-F1
#
_cell.length_a   1.000
_cell.length_b   1.000
_cell.length_c   1.000
_cell.angle_alpha   90.00
_cell.angle_beta   90.00
_cell.angle_gamma   90.00
#
_symmetry.space_group_name_H-M   'P 1'
#
loop_
_entity.id
_entity.type
_entity.pdbx_description
1 polymer ?
#
loop_
_entity_poly.entity_id
_entity_poly.type
_entity_poly.pdbx_seq_one_letter_code
_entity_poly.pdbx_strand_id
1 'polypeptide(L)'
;MVFQDSLLVTLVQLVDRVPMPTPPTKRGRGHPKVYPDRLFLKALVIMIVRHLHTVHELLCVLAQPTSEMVTLRALLTEQDLFPSRRTWERRLKAIPETLP
;
A
#
# COMPACT_ATOMS: atom_id res chain seq x y z
N MET A 1 15.59 0.29 24.34
CA MET A 1 14.28 0.36 23.66
C MET A 1 14.37 -0.51 22.42
N VAL A 2 13.89 -1.74 22.51
CA VAL A 2 13.90 -2.65 21.36
C VAL A 2 12.67 -2.27 20.53
N PHE A 3 12.87 -1.44 19.50
CA PHE A 3 11.90 -1.36 18.42
C PHE A 3 11.97 -2.71 17.71
N GLN A 4 11.16 -3.66 18.18
CA GLN A 4 10.80 -4.78 17.34
C GLN A 4 10.02 -4.18 16.19
N ASP A 5 10.70 -3.93 15.07
CA ASP A 5 10.01 -3.79 13.80
C ASP A 5 9.10 -5.01 13.71
N SER A 6 7.80 -4.77 13.87
CA SER A 6 6.79 -5.81 13.83
C SER A 6 6.98 -6.56 12.51
N LEU A 7 6.86 -7.88 12.52
CA LEU A 7 7.05 -8.74 11.35
C LEU A 7 6.30 -8.22 10.12
N LEU A 8 5.17 -7.55 10.35
CA LEU A 8 4.38 -6.87 9.34
C LEU A 8 5.13 -5.72 8.64
N VAL A 9 5.86 -4.87 9.37
CA VAL A 9 6.71 -3.81 8.81
C VAL A 9 7.79 -4.41 7.90
N THR A 10 8.45 -5.50 8.33
CA THR A 10 9.45 -6.20 7.53
C THR A 10 8.85 -6.80 6.26
N LEU A 11 7.66 -7.41 6.34
CA LEU A 11 6.94 -7.92 5.16
C LEU A 11 6.60 -6.80 4.17
N VAL A 12 6.14 -5.66 4.67
CA VAL A 12 5.81 -4.48 3.83
C VAL A 12 7.06 -3.94 3.13
N GLN A 13 8.20 -3.87 3.83
CA GLN A 13 9.48 -3.50 3.22
C GLN A 13 9.97 -4.53 2.19
N LEU A 14 9.65 -5.80 2.36
CA LEU A 14 10.02 -6.85 1.40
C LEU A 14 9.29 -6.68 0.06
N VAL A 15 8.06 -6.15 0.07
CA VAL A 15 7.31 -5.80 -1.15
C VAL A 15 8.08 -4.79 -2.03
N ASP A 16 8.87 -3.90 -1.43
CA ASP A 16 9.70 -2.96 -2.19
C ASP A 16 10.80 -3.65 -2.99
N ARG A 17 11.26 -4.83 -2.54
CA ARG A 17 12.30 -5.61 -3.22
C ARG A 17 11.77 -6.50 -4.34
N VAL A 18 10.46 -6.66 -4.47
CA VAL A 18 9.86 -7.46 -5.54
C VAL A 18 10.14 -6.77 -6.88
N PRO A 19 10.79 -7.41 -7.86
CA PRO A 19 10.94 -6.82 -9.18
C PRO A 19 9.54 -6.72 -9.83
N MET A 20 9.04 -5.49 -10.02
CA MET A 20 7.79 -5.27 -10.75
C MET A 20 8.10 -5.00 -12.21
N PRO A 21 7.25 -5.48 -13.14
CA PRO A 21 7.42 -5.23 -14.55
C PRO A 21 7.47 -3.73 -14.81
N THR A 22 8.41 -3.33 -15.68
CA THR A 22 8.57 -1.94 -16.08
C THR A 22 7.23 -1.45 -16.67
N PRO A 23 6.71 -0.28 -16.25
CA PRO A 23 5.47 0.23 -16.80
C PRO A 23 5.58 0.36 -18.32
N PRO A 24 4.51 0.02 -19.07
CA PRO A 24 4.56 -0.01 -20.53
C PRO A 24 4.97 1.36 -21.10
N THR A 25 5.95 1.35 -22.02
CA THR A 25 6.52 2.55 -22.67
C THR A 25 5.47 3.40 -23.39
N LYS A 26 4.40 2.77 -23.89
CA LYS A 26 3.26 3.45 -24.51
C LYS A 26 2.19 3.73 -23.45
N ARG A 27 2.16 4.98 -22.94
CA ARG A 27 1.03 5.48 -22.15
C ARG A 27 -0.22 5.49 -23.04
N GLY A 28 -1.21 4.66 -22.72
CA GLY A 28 -2.56 4.82 -23.28
C GLY A 28 -3.12 6.22 -22.93
N ARG A 29 -4.04 6.75 -23.75
CA ARG A 29 -4.72 8.02 -23.48
C ARG A 29 -5.37 7.97 -22.08
N GLY A 30 -4.91 8.80 -21.15
CA GLY A 30 -5.41 8.84 -19.77
C GLY A 30 -4.53 9.66 -18.81
N HIS A 31 -5.05 9.92 -17.61
CA HIS A 31 -4.38 10.71 -16.57
C HIS A 31 -3.10 10.01 -16.06
N PRO A 32 -2.00 10.74 -15.78
CA PRO A 32 -0.78 10.17 -15.22
C PRO A 32 -1.03 9.35 -13.94
N LYS A 33 -0.35 8.20 -13.84
CA LYS A 33 -0.40 7.29 -12.69
C LYS A 33 0.43 7.92 -11.56
N VAL A 34 -0.24 8.58 -10.61
CA VAL A 34 0.41 9.29 -9.48
C VAL A 34 1.02 8.33 -8.47
N TYR A 35 0.39 7.17 -8.25
CA TYR A 35 0.81 6.18 -7.25
C TYR A 35 1.27 4.88 -7.91
N PRO A 36 2.43 4.33 -7.48
CA PRO A 36 2.92 3.03 -7.94
C PRO A 36 2.01 1.89 -7.43
N ASP A 37 1.88 0.81 -8.18
CA ASP A 37 1.03 -0.31 -7.79
C ASP A 37 1.58 -1.05 -6.54
N ARG A 38 2.90 -0.97 -6.31
CA ARG A 38 3.61 -1.43 -5.10
C ARG A 38 2.95 -0.94 -3.82
N LEU A 39 2.55 0.33 -3.80
CA LEU A 39 1.95 0.97 -2.63
C LEU A 39 0.61 0.34 -2.27
N PHE A 40 -0.17 -0.07 -3.28
CA PHE A 40 -1.43 -0.79 -3.06
C PHE A 40 -1.21 -2.24 -2.66
N LEU A 41 -0.15 -2.87 -3.16
CA LEU A 41 0.25 -4.22 -2.74
C LEU A 41 0.69 -4.25 -1.27
N LYS A 42 1.44 -3.25 -0.81
CA LYS A 42 1.78 -3.08 0.61
C LYS A 42 0.53 -3.01 1.50
N ALA A 43 -0.44 -2.19 1.12
CA ALA A 43 -1.71 -2.09 1.85
C ALA A 43 -2.49 -3.41 1.85
N LEU A 44 -2.48 -4.14 0.73
CA LEU A 44 -3.10 -5.46 0.65
C LEU A 44 -2.46 -6.47 1.62
N VAL A 45 -1.12 -6.49 1.72
CA VAL A 45 -0.42 -7.33 2.70
C VAL A 45 -0.84 -6.98 4.13
N ILE A 46 -0.93 -5.69 4.45
CA ILE A 46 -1.41 -5.22 5.76
C ILE A 46 -2.84 -5.72 6.02
N MET A 47 -3.74 -5.58 5.04
CA MET A 47 -5.12 -6.06 5.12
C MET A 47 -5.18 -7.58 5.35
N ILE A 48 -4.37 -8.37 4.65
CA ILE A 48 -4.34 -9.84 4.81
C ILE A 48 -3.84 -10.23 6.21
N VAL A 49 -2.69 -9.68 6.64
CA VAL A 49 -2.07 -10.03 7.93
C VAL A 49 -2.93 -9.59 9.11
N ARG A 50 -3.65 -8.47 8.98
CA ARG A 50 -4.53 -7.93 10.03
C ARG A 50 -5.99 -8.38 9.88
N HIS A 51 -6.31 -9.25 8.91
CA HIS A 51 -7.67 -9.70 8.60
C HIS A 51 -8.67 -8.54 8.40
N LEU A 52 -8.24 -7.47 7.73
CA LEU A 52 -9.08 -6.33 7.38
C LEU A 52 -9.69 -6.57 6.00
N HIS A 53 -11.01 -6.51 5.90
CA HIS A 53 -11.72 -6.81 4.64
C HIS A 53 -12.10 -5.54 3.88
N THR A 54 -12.10 -4.38 4.55
CA THR A 54 -12.50 -3.11 3.96
C THR A 54 -11.39 -2.07 4.02
N VAL A 55 -11.40 -1.16 3.05
CA VAL A 55 -10.50 0.02 3.05
C VAL A 55 -10.77 0.92 4.25
N HIS A 56 -12.03 0.98 4.70
CA HIS A 56 -12.38 1.77 5.88
C HIS A 56 -11.66 1.26 7.12
N GLU A 57 -11.67 -0.04 7.37
CA GLU A 57 -10.95 -0.67 8.47
C GLU A 57 -9.44 -0.41 8.39
N LEU A 58 -8.85 -0.54 7.20
CA LEU A 58 -7.44 -0.20 6.98
C LEU A 58 -7.15 1.24 7.41
N LEU A 59 -7.95 2.21 6.96
CA LEU A 59 -7.75 3.61 7.32
C LEU A 59 -7.97 3.88 8.81
N CYS A 60 -8.95 3.21 9.43
CA CYS A 60 -9.17 3.29 10.88
C CYS A 60 -8.00 2.72 11.68
N VAL A 61 -7.45 1.58 11.25
CA VAL A 61 -6.27 0.96 11.88
C VAL A 61 -5.04 1.86 11.73
N LEU A 62 -4.80 2.40 10.53
CA LEU A 62 -3.69 3.34 10.27
C LEU A 62 -3.83 4.69 11.00
N ALA A 63 -5.05 5.05 11.42
CA ALA A 63 -5.28 6.27 12.21
C ALA A 63 -5.00 6.08 13.71
N GLN A 64 -4.77 4.85 14.18
CA GLN A 64 -4.47 4.62 15.59
C GLN A 64 -3.10 5.21 15.95
N PRO A 65 -2.97 5.87 17.12
CA PRO A 65 -1.72 6.54 17.54
C PRO A 65 -0.71 5.54 18.10
N THR A 66 -0.41 4.47 17.38
CA THR A 66 0.60 3.47 17.76
C THR A 66 1.84 3.65 16.89
N SER A 67 3.02 3.37 17.45
CA SER A 67 4.30 3.51 16.74
C SER A 67 4.35 2.69 15.44
N GLU A 68 3.81 1.47 15.47
CA GLU A 68 3.71 0.60 14.29
C GLU A 68 2.85 1.24 13.19
N MET A 69 1.68 1.80 13.53
CA MET A 69 0.79 2.41 12.55
C MET A 69 1.35 3.69 11.95
N VAL A 70 2.11 4.47 12.73
CA VAL A 70 2.85 5.62 12.22
C VAL A 70 3.88 5.19 11.17
N THR A 71 4.66 4.13 11.45
CA THR A 71 5.63 3.57 10.50
C THR A 71 4.95 3.04 9.24
N LEU A 72 3.84 2.30 9.38
CA LEU A 72 3.09 1.78 8.23
C LEU A 72 2.49 2.88 7.39
N ARG A 73 1.95 3.93 8.01
CA ARG A 73 1.44 5.09 7.29
C ARG A 73 2.55 5.79 6.50
N ALA A 74 3.76 5.90 7.05
CA ALA A 74 4.91 6.42 6.32
C ALA A 74 5.27 5.54 5.12
N LEU A 75 5.26 4.21 5.27
CA LEU A 75 5.55 3.27 4.18
C LEU A 75 4.49 3.24 3.07
N LEU A 76 3.27 3.67 3.38
CA LEU A 76 2.15 3.83 2.44
C LEU A 76 2.00 5.28 1.92
N THR A 77 2.96 6.15 2.22
CA THR A 77 3.02 7.52 1.70
C THR A 77 4.14 7.59 0.67
N GLU A 78 3.80 8.05 -0.53
CA GLU A 78 4.76 8.18 -1.63
C GLU A 78 4.92 9.67 -1.96
N GLN A 79 6.13 10.22 -1.92
CA GLN A 79 6.39 11.64 -2.21
C GLN A 79 5.49 12.60 -1.41
N ASP A 80 5.30 12.32 -0.11
CA ASP A 80 4.40 13.04 0.81
C ASP A 80 2.90 13.00 0.45
N LEU A 81 2.53 12.20 -0.55
CA LEU A 81 1.14 12.01 -0.97
C LEU A 81 0.60 10.70 -0.40
N PHE A 82 -0.37 10.82 0.50
CA PHE A 82 -1.16 9.69 0.98
C PHE A 82 -2.42 9.54 0.12
N PRO A 83 -2.69 8.35 -0.47
CA PRO A 83 -3.86 8.19 -1.32
C PRO A 83 -5.17 8.41 -0.56
N SER A 84 -6.14 9.03 -1.24
CA SER A 84 -7.50 9.16 -0.72
C SER A 84 -8.21 7.81 -0.63
N ARG A 85 -9.21 7.70 0.26
CA ARG A 85 -10.05 6.49 0.40
C ARG A 85 -10.57 5.97 -0.96
N ARG A 86 -11.08 6.86 -1.81
CA ARG A 86 -11.57 6.51 -3.15
C ARG A 86 -10.47 5.91 -4.03
N THR A 87 -9.24 6.39 -3.88
CA THR A 87 -8.09 5.86 -4.64
C THR A 87 -7.73 4.46 -4.17
N TRP A 88 -7.72 4.22 -2.85
CA TRP A 88 -7.53 2.90 -2.26
C TRP A 88 -8.57 1.90 -2.75
N GLU A 89 -9.86 2.21 -2.61
CA GLU A 89 -10.97 1.32 -3.02
C GLU A 89 -10.87 0.96 -4.50
N ARG A 90 -10.68 1.96 -5.37
CA ARG A 90 -10.58 1.74 -6.82
C ARG A 90 -9.36 0.89 -7.20
N ARG A 91 -8.20 1.18 -6.60
CA ARG A 91 -6.94 0.49 -6.96
C ARG A 91 -6.90 -0.92 -6.39
N LEU A 92 -7.28 -1.13 -5.14
CA LEU A 92 -7.36 -2.46 -4.53
C LEU A 92 -8.34 -3.36 -5.29
N LYS A 93 -9.48 -2.82 -5.76
CA LYS A 93 -10.42 -3.58 -6.61
C LYS A 93 -9.82 -3.97 -7.97
N ALA A 94 -8.96 -3.13 -8.54
CA ALA A 94 -8.31 -3.38 -9.83
C ALA A 94 -7.04 -4.24 -9.71
N ILE A 95 -6.56 -4.55 -8.50
CA ILE A 95 -5.35 -5.36 -8.30
C ILE A 95 -5.43 -6.72 -9.02
N PRO A 96 -6.51 -7.52 -8.90
CA PRO A 96 -6.58 -8.83 -9.53
C PRO A 96 -6.43 -8.80 -11.05
N GLU A 97 -6.82 -7.70 -11.70
CA GLU A 97 -6.70 -7.50 -13.15
C GLU A 97 -5.27 -7.10 -13.57
N THR A 98 -4.42 -6.73 -12.61
CA THR A 98 -3.08 -6.17 -12.85
C THR A 98 -1.94 -7.01 -12.30
N LEU A 99 -2.25 -8.08 -11.55
CA LEU A 99 -1.26 -9.07 -11.12
C LEU A 99 -1.04 -10.07 -12.26
N PRO A 100 0.22 -10.36 -12.62
CA PRO A 100 0.56 -11.37 -13.62
C PRO A 100 0.20 -12.79 -13.18
#